data_AF-A0A485K6F3-F1
#
_entry.id   AF-A0A485K6F3-F1
#
_cell.length_a   1.000
_cell.length_b   1.000
_cell.length_c   1.000
_cell.angle_alpha   90.00
_cell.angle_beta   90.00
_cell.angle_gamma   90.00
#
_symmetry.space_group_name_H-M   'P 1'
#
loop_
_entity.id
_entity.type
_entity.pdbx_description
1 polymer ?
#
loop_
_entity_poly.entity_id
_entity_poly.type
_entity_poly.pdbx_seq_one_letter_code
_entity_poly.pdbx_strand_id
1 'polypeptide(L)'
;MVDCPSFLLVLALATVAIARPLFEINTTLTPTFGPMTFDDAAVVTTNDDWAFLQLPPTQQLLAMLGGNQSLAEILADKRLDVWTHLMGKLVQVQRDHWKRPHAHTNITIPTQQTPLAKITLAQSDIQVPTTDEDWPAAAATETAAINYLRDVAPFIDNFHDTWTDGEGKEAYVMTKVGHMWPTVEVFWTDRYSDQALSLLVFNGLGQHVVEKLPEAQDDGSYYVVLLNYLNVLDVRPGFAKYGADAFFDQDGNVIKIVREAATYYPGDDKWEYVKMAFRGSLMAKVTAIDHLLGGHMTVANYMTTATREQLPPDHPLRRLLKPFTFRSVAVNRIGAELLFWAKGLMDRAFAFTQSGWKQLWQLGTHHIRFEPFPDAVARQNIDTTTLPFHEDGLAFWTIARTYASDYLDVYFGSDDDVINDASIVAFWGALTTAMPMKPLALESLKDVVAQTIVWVTAFHNHFGHVAEYVSDPAFTPVAWVEGELSARPGVAVRTAIIMVATGLSQPSILEDFSHVLLDDAAIVVAKAFTTSLVDLGTAVNDRNNDRIQAFESFNPQDMDISIGV
;
A
#
# COMPACT_ATOMS: atom_id res chain seq x y z
N MET A 1 17.02 -46.52 -4.97
CA MET A 1 18.34 -46.31 -4.34
C MET A 1 18.87 -45.00 -4.90
N VAL A 2 18.69 -43.89 -4.19
CA VAL A 2 19.69 -43.28 -3.24
C VAL A 2 20.78 -42.61 -4.10
N ASP A 3 21.07 -41.31 -4.11
CA ASP A 3 20.85 -40.19 -3.18
C ASP A 3 21.08 -38.82 -3.88
N CYS A 4 20.51 -37.75 -3.31
CA CYS A 4 20.83 -36.32 -3.50
C CYS A 4 22.00 -35.91 -2.53
N PRO A 5 22.56 -34.68 -2.44
CA PRO A 5 22.21 -33.41 -3.09
C PRO A 5 23.42 -32.47 -3.43
N SER A 6 23.10 -31.19 -3.69
CA SER A 6 23.92 -29.96 -3.54
C SER A 6 24.51 -29.29 -4.80
N PHE A 7 23.68 -28.52 -5.53
CA PHE A 7 24.14 -27.42 -6.41
C PHE A 7 23.12 -26.28 -6.60
N LEU A 8 22.22 -26.05 -5.63
CA LEU A 8 21.11 -25.08 -5.74
C LEU A 8 21.11 -23.94 -4.69
N LEU A 9 22.25 -23.70 -4.01
CA LEU A 9 22.35 -22.67 -2.96
C LEU A 9 23.24 -21.46 -3.31
N VAL A 10 23.75 -21.34 -4.53
CA VAL A 10 24.84 -20.37 -4.84
C VAL A 10 24.36 -19.08 -5.52
N LEU A 11 23.15 -19.01 -6.08
CA LEU A 11 22.67 -17.78 -6.75
C LEU A 11 21.76 -16.87 -5.90
N ALA A 12 21.33 -17.29 -4.71
CA ALA A 12 20.56 -16.45 -3.78
C ALA A 12 21.43 -15.57 -2.86
N LEU A 13 22.77 -15.70 -2.92
CA LEU A 13 23.73 -15.00 -2.07
C LEU A 13 24.36 -13.75 -2.70
N ALA A 14 24.09 -13.48 -3.99
CA ALA A 14 24.82 -12.46 -4.75
C ALA A 14 24.31 -11.02 -4.58
N THR A 15 23.11 -10.80 -4.03
CA THR A 15 22.57 -9.44 -3.77
C THR A 15 22.51 -9.04 -2.29
N VAL A 16 22.87 -9.95 -1.37
CA VAL A 16 23.12 -9.65 0.05
C VAL A 16 24.60 -9.26 0.31
N ALA A 17 25.50 -9.57 -0.63
CA ALA A 17 26.94 -9.41 -0.48
C ALA A 17 27.47 -7.96 -0.52
N ILE A 18 26.64 -6.97 -0.81
CA ILE A 18 27.06 -5.55 -0.87
C ILE A 18 26.56 -4.73 0.33
N ALA A 19 25.57 -5.21 1.08
CA ALA A 19 25.11 -4.56 2.32
C ALA A 19 25.73 -5.17 3.60
N ARG A 20 26.32 -6.36 3.51
CA ARG A 20 26.90 -7.10 4.64
C ARG A 20 28.07 -6.41 5.38
N PRO A 21 29.01 -5.68 4.75
CA PRO A 21 30.21 -5.22 5.45
C PRO A 21 30.01 -4.02 6.40
N LEU A 22 28.85 -3.35 6.38
CA LEU A 22 28.61 -2.15 7.19
C LEU A 22 28.03 -2.46 8.59
N PHE A 23 27.42 -3.64 8.77
CA PHE A 23 26.97 -4.17 10.07
C PHE A 23 27.40 -5.64 10.27
N GLU A 24 28.39 -6.13 9.53
CA GLU A 24 29.14 -7.32 9.93
C GLU A 24 29.79 -7.05 11.29
N ILE A 25 29.88 -8.10 12.11
CA ILE A 25 30.43 -8.09 13.47
C ILE A 25 31.88 -7.56 13.41
N ASN A 26 32.06 -6.24 13.42
CA ASN A 26 33.36 -5.63 13.50
C ASN A 26 33.74 -5.55 14.98
N THR A 27 34.40 -6.59 15.46
CA THR A 27 34.93 -6.70 16.83
C THR A 27 36.03 -5.68 17.14
N THR A 28 36.43 -4.84 16.19
CA THR A 28 37.49 -3.83 16.38
C THR A 28 36.96 -2.43 16.71
N LEU A 29 35.65 -2.18 16.54
CA LEU A 29 35.03 -0.92 16.96
C LEU A 29 34.66 -0.99 18.45
N THR A 30 35.21 -0.08 19.24
CA THR A 30 34.91 0.01 20.67
C THR A 30 33.49 0.56 20.85
N PRO A 31 32.59 -0.14 21.57
CA PRO A 31 31.25 0.37 21.88
C PRO A 31 31.34 1.75 22.54
N THR A 32 30.61 2.74 22.01
CA THR A 32 30.54 4.09 22.61
C THR A 32 29.59 4.15 23.80
N PHE A 33 28.60 3.26 23.84
CA PHE A 33 27.87 2.93 25.07
C PHE A 33 28.58 1.72 25.69
N GLY A 34 29.05 1.84 26.93
CA GLY A 34 29.56 0.70 27.68
C GLY A 34 28.50 -0.41 27.85
N PRO A 35 28.84 -1.57 28.42
CA PRO A 35 27.83 -2.59 28.76
C PRO A 35 26.70 -1.93 29.56
N MET A 36 25.45 -2.13 29.14
CA MET A 36 24.29 -1.46 29.76
C MET A 36 24.30 -1.68 31.28
N THR A 37 23.96 -0.63 32.02
CA THR A 37 23.98 -0.62 33.48
C THR A 37 22.71 -1.22 34.07
N PHE A 38 22.68 -1.49 35.38
CA PHE A 38 21.50 -2.01 36.06
C PHE A 38 20.29 -1.05 35.98
N ASP A 39 20.54 0.26 35.85
CA ASP A 39 19.49 1.28 35.70
C ASP A 39 18.82 1.20 34.31
N ASP A 40 19.53 0.73 33.29
CA ASP A 40 18.98 0.51 31.94
C ASP A 40 18.05 -0.71 31.88
N ALA A 41 18.23 -1.69 32.79
CA ALA A 41 17.39 -2.90 32.85
C ALA A 41 15.93 -2.61 33.24
N ALA A 42 15.68 -1.48 33.90
CA ALA A 42 14.33 -1.06 34.28
C ALA A 42 13.46 -0.62 33.08
N VAL A 43 14.07 -0.38 31.91
CA VAL A 43 13.40 0.13 30.70
C VAL A 43 13.19 -0.97 29.65
N VAL A 44 13.73 -2.17 29.89
CA VAL A 44 13.70 -3.25 28.90
C VAL A 44 12.52 -4.20 29.14
N THR A 45 11.80 -4.49 28.07
CA THR A 45 10.52 -5.21 28.08
C THR A 45 10.66 -6.71 28.23
N THR A 46 11.74 -7.31 27.72
CA THR A 46 11.99 -8.76 27.80
C THR A 46 13.48 -9.09 27.89
N ASN A 47 13.81 -10.32 28.32
CA ASN A 47 15.18 -10.83 28.28
C ASN A 47 15.76 -10.86 26.85
N ASP A 48 14.92 -11.05 25.84
CA ASP A 48 15.34 -11.10 24.44
C ASP A 48 15.66 -9.70 23.91
N ASP A 49 14.86 -8.69 24.28
CA ASP A 49 15.15 -7.29 23.99
C ASP A 49 16.45 -6.86 24.67
N TRP A 50 16.67 -7.29 25.91
CA TRP A 50 17.93 -7.04 26.63
C TRP A 50 19.12 -7.65 25.90
N ALA A 51 19.01 -8.92 25.51
CA ALA A 51 20.08 -9.61 24.78
C ALA A 51 20.37 -8.94 23.43
N PHE A 52 19.33 -8.52 22.70
CA PHE A 52 19.47 -7.82 21.44
C PHE A 52 20.19 -6.48 21.60
N LEU A 53 19.84 -5.71 22.62
CA LEU A 53 20.49 -4.41 22.91
C LEU A 53 21.97 -4.56 23.25
N GLN A 54 22.40 -5.67 23.85
CA GLN A 54 23.83 -5.92 24.13
C GLN A 54 24.66 -6.26 22.89
N LEU A 55 24.05 -6.49 21.72
CA LEU A 55 24.79 -6.86 20.51
C LEU A 55 25.61 -5.66 19.98
N PRO A 56 26.89 -5.85 19.60
CA PRO A 56 27.71 -4.75 19.07
C PRO A 56 27.09 -4.03 17.85
N PRO A 57 26.45 -4.71 16.87
CA PRO A 57 25.76 -4.01 15.78
C PRO A 57 24.55 -3.20 16.24
N THR A 58 23.84 -3.60 17.30
CA THR A 58 22.78 -2.78 17.91
C THR A 58 23.33 -1.51 18.51
N GLN A 59 24.50 -1.58 19.16
CA GLN A 59 25.17 -0.39 19.69
C GLN A 59 25.60 0.59 18.58
N GLN A 60 26.02 0.07 17.42
CA GLN A 60 26.29 0.89 16.24
C GLN A 60 25.02 1.55 15.69
N LEU A 61 23.90 0.81 15.63
CA LEU A 61 22.60 1.33 15.23
C LEU A 61 22.13 2.45 16.16
N LEU A 62 22.25 2.27 17.48
CA LEU A 62 21.89 3.29 18.47
C LEU A 62 22.75 4.56 18.33
N ALA A 63 24.05 4.42 18.11
CA ALA A 63 24.94 5.55 17.86
C ALA A 63 24.54 6.33 16.59
N MET A 64 24.11 5.62 15.54
CA MET A 64 23.59 6.23 14.30
C MET A 64 22.27 6.99 14.53
N LEU A 65 21.39 6.46 15.39
CA LEU A 65 20.03 6.99 15.59
C LEU A 65 19.94 8.22 16.52
N GLY A 66 21.01 8.57 17.23
CA GLY A 66 21.03 9.80 18.00
C GLY A 66 21.94 9.74 19.20
N GLY A 67 23.26 9.78 18.98
CA GLY A 67 24.30 9.73 20.02
C GLY A 67 24.21 10.72 21.19
N ASN A 68 23.14 11.51 21.31
CA ASN A 68 22.81 12.42 22.40
C ASN A 68 21.55 12.02 23.23
N GLN A 69 20.77 11.01 22.82
CA GLN A 69 19.62 10.49 23.59
C GLN A 69 20.03 9.27 24.41
N SER A 70 19.53 9.18 25.64
CA SER A 70 19.69 8.00 26.49
C SER A 70 18.80 6.85 26.00
N LEU A 71 19.22 5.61 26.27
CA LEU A 71 18.41 4.43 25.96
C LEU A 71 17.07 4.46 26.69
N ALA A 72 17.05 5.00 27.92
CA ALA A 72 15.84 5.20 28.71
C ALA A 72 14.82 6.11 28.02
N GLU A 73 15.28 7.14 27.31
CA GLU A 73 14.42 8.03 26.51
C GLU A 73 13.90 7.33 25.24
N ILE A 74 14.75 6.54 24.59
CA ILE A 74 14.38 5.81 23.36
C ILE A 74 13.35 4.72 23.66
N LEU A 75 13.50 3.99 24.78
CA LEU A 75 12.68 2.83 25.14
C LEU A 75 11.62 3.11 26.21
N ALA A 76 11.30 4.39 26.47
CA ALA A 76 10.50 4.81 27.61
C ALA A 76 9.12 4.12 27.75
N ASP A 77 8.56 3.58 26.66
CA ASP A 77 7.29 2.88 26.67
C ASP A 77 7.45 1.35 26.66
N LYS A 78 7.21 0.74 27.81
CA LYS A 78 7.29 -0.71 27.99
C LYS A 78 6.22 -1.51 27.24
N ARG A 79 5.20 -0.85 26.66
CA ARG A 79 4.16 -1.53 25.87
C ARG A 79 4.62 -1.80 24.44
N LEU A 80 5.77 -1.26 24.05
CA LEU A 80 6.35 -1.37 22.72
C LEU A 80 7.65 -2.18 22.81
N ASP A 81 7.84 -3.11 21.87
CA ASP A 81 9.08 -3.88 21.76
C ASP A 81 10.25 -3.00 21.26
N VAL A 82 11.49 -3.48 21.44
CA VAL A 82 12.68 -2.73 21.01
C VAL A 82 12.65 -2.41 19.51
N TRP A 83 12.08 -3.31 18.71
CA TRP A 83 11.97 -3.12 17.27
C TRP A 83 11.09 -1.91 16.94
N THR A 84 9.95 -1.77 17.62
CA THR A 84 8.96 -0.70 17.39
C THR A 84 9.58 0.66 17.66
N HIS A 85 10.33 0.78 18.77
CA HIS A 85 11.05 2.02 19.10
C HIS A 85 12.12 2.38 18.07
N LEU A 86 12.99 1.43 17.74
CA LEU A 86 14.10 1.69 16.82
C LEU A 86 13.64 1.90 15.37
N MET A 87 12.61 1.17 14.93
CA MET A 87 12.02 1.36 13.61
C MET A 87 11.32 2.71 13.50
N GLY A 88 10.57 3.12 14.53
CA GLY A 88 9.99 4.46 14.59
C GLY A 88 11.04 5.57 14.44
N LYS A 89 12.21 5.40 15.07
CA LYS A 89 13.35 6.32 14.91
C LYS A 89 13.98 6.29 13.51
N LEU A 90 14.15 5.11 12.92
CA LEU A 90 14.65 5.00 11.53
C LEU A 90 13.73 5.70 10.54
N VAL A 91 12.41 5.50 10.68
CA VAL A 91 11.40 6.16 9.85
C VAL A 91 11.41 7.67 10.09
N GLN A 92 11.58 8.13 11.33
CA GLN A 92 11.76 9.55 11.64
C GLN A 92 12.96 10.15 10.91
N VAL A 93 14.12 9.50 10.98
CA VAL A 93 15.33 9.97 10.27
C VAL A 93 15.12 10.00 8.76
N GLN A 94 14.46 8.99 8.19
CA GLN A 94 14.13 8.96 6.76
C GLN A 94 13.20 10.12 6.37
N ARG A 95 12.18 10.38 7.17
CA ARG A 95 11.22 11.49 7.00
C ARG A 95 11.91 12.85 7.07
N ASP A 96 12.75 13.07 8.07
CA ASP A 96 13.47 14.33 8.27
C ASP A 96 14.41 14.66 7.09
N HIS A 97 14.93 13.62 6.40
CA HIS A 97 15.73 13.77 5.19
C HIS A 97 14.89 13.82 3.90
N TRP A 98 13.61 13.47 3.94
CA TRP A 98 12.78 13.41 2.75
C TRP A 98 12.55 14.82 2.19
N LYS A 99 12.96 15.00 0.93
CA LYS A 99 12.61 16.18 0.14
C LYS A 99 11.67 15.72 -0.95
N ARG A 100 10.44 16.25 -0.94
CA ARG A 100 9.44 15.95 -1.97
C ARG A 100 10.08 16.15 -3.36
N PRO A 101 10.08 15.12 -4.22
CA PRO A 101 10.50 15.28 -5.61
C PRO A 101 9.45 16.04 -6.42
N HIS A 102 9.87 16.65 -7.53
CA HIS A 102 9.00 17.39 -8.44
C HIS A 102 9.13 16.85 -9.87
N ALA A 103 8.03 16.89 -10.62
CA ALA A 103 7.96 16.29 -11.96
C ALA A 103 9.01 16.91 -12.91
N HIS A 104 9.06 18.23 -12.97
CA HIS A 104 9.94 19.01 -13.84
C HIS A 104 11.46 18.81 -13.57
N THR A 105 11.85 18.38 -12.38
CA THR A 105 13.26 18.17 -12.01
C THR A 105 13.67 16.70 -11.91
N ASN A 106 12.75 15.81 -11.52
CA ASN A 106 13.08 14.44 -11.16
C ASN A 106 12.63 13.41 -12.20
N ILE A 107 11.60 13.69 -12.99
CA ILE A 107 11.21 12.80 -14.09
C ILE A 107 12.11 13.13 -15.27
N THR A 108 12.94 12.17 -15.70
CA THR A 108 13.93 12.40 -16.75
C THR A 108 13.49 11.84 -18.10
N ILE A 109 14.13 12.26 -19.19
CA ILE A 109 13.92 11.63 -20.50
C ILE A 109 14.50 10.20 -20.44
N PRO A 110 13.74 9.15 -20.82
CA PRO A 110 14.29 7.79 -20.90
C PRO A 110 15.55 7.77 -21.75
N THR A 111 16.54 6.95 -21.38
CA THR A 111 17.82 6.88 -22.11
C THR A 111 18.19 5.48 -22.58
N GLN A 112 17.54 4.45 -22.05
CA GLN A 112 17.89 3.05 -22.30
C GLN A 112 16.63 2.19 -22.41
N GLN A 113 16.70 1.20 -23.30
CA GLN A 113 15.82 0.03 -23.31
C GLN A 113 16.71 -1.18 -23.00
N THR A 114 16.48 -1.83 -21.86
CA THR A 114 17.34 -2.94 -21.41
C THR A 114 16.56 -3.92 -20.54
N PRO A 115 16.86 -5.22 -20.59
CA PRO A 115 16.40 -6.16 -19.58
C PRO A 115 16.81 -5.69 -18.18
N LEU A 116 15.85 -5.68 -17.25
CA LEU A 116 16.06 -5.27 -15.87
C LEU A 116 16.43 -6.49 -15.02
N ALA A 117 17.41 -6.32 -14.14
CA ALA A 117 17.65 -7.26 -13.04
C ALA A 117 16.46 -7.23 -12.09
N LYS A 118 16.04 -8.41 -11.61
CA LYS A 118 14.85 -8.58 -10.77
C LYS A 118 15.14 -9.44 -9.55
N ILE A 119 14.33 -9.27 -8.52
CA ILE A 119 14.22 -10.17 -7.36
C ILE A 119 12.85 -10.84 -7.35
N THR A 120 12.78 -12.05 -6.82
CA THR A 120 11.50 -12.72 -6.57
C THR A 120 10.90 -12.18 -5.28
N LEU A 121 9.67 -11.68 -5.37
CA LEU A 121 8.89 -11.21 -4.24
C LEU A 121 8.60 -12.36 -3.26
N ALA A 122 8.81 -12.14 -1.97
CA ALA A 122 8.67 -13.20 -0.96
C ALA A 122 7.29 -13.87 -1.02
N GLN A 123 7.28 -15.20 -0.96
CA GLN A 123 6.07 -16.04 -0.96
C GLN A 123 5.16 -15.91 -2.20
N SER A 124 5.68 -15.38 -3.31
CA SER A 124 4.99 -15.32 -4.61
C SER A 124 5.99 -15.60 -5.75
N ASP A 125 5.49 -15.63 -6.99
CA ASP A 125 6.32 -15.77 -8.19
C ASP A 125 6.58 -14.43 -8.90
N ILE A 126 6.10 -13.31 -8.34
CA ILE A 126 6.23 -11.98 -8.95
C ILE A 126 7.70 -11.55 -8.97
N GLN A 127 8.16 -11.11 -10.15
CA GLN A 127 9.50 -10.56 -10.35
C GLN A 127 9.45 -9.04 -10.26
N VAL A 128 10.27 -8.46 -9.37
CA VAL A 128 10.33 -7.02 -9.12
C VAL A 128 11.69 -6.48 -9.57
N PRO A 129 11.74 -5.52 -10.51
CA PRO A 129 13.00 -4.88 -10.90
C PRO A 129 13.74 -4.23 -9.74
N THR A 130 15.07 -4.14 -9.83
CA THR A 130 15.90 -3.63 -8.71
C THR A 130 16.57 -2.28 -8.96
N THR A 131 16.56 -1.80 -10.20
CA THR A 131 17.22 -0.56 -10.60
C THR A 131 16.22 0.39 -11.22
N ASP A 132 15.91 1.47 -10.53
CA ASP A 132 15.10 2.57 -11.05
C ASP A 132 15.94 3.45 -12.01
N GLU A 133 15.29 4.12 -12.94
CA GLU A 133 15.96 4.99 -13.93
C GLU A 133 15.93 6.48 -13.56
N ASP A 134 14.99 6.90 -12.71
CA ASP A 134 14.89 8.29 -12.23
C ASP A 134 15.40 8.45 -10.80
N TRP A 135 15.40 7.36 -10.02
CA TRP A 135 15.71 7.42 -8.61
C TRP A 135 17.02 6.71 -8.26
N PRO A 136 17.89 7.34 -7.45
CA PRO A 136 19.08 6.65 -6.97
C PRO A 136 18.71 5.49 -6.06
N ALA A 137 19.60 4.48 -6.01
CA ALA A 137 19.49 3.43 -5.01
C ALA A 137 19.60 4.03 -3.60
N ALA A 138 18.86 3.44 -2.65
CA ALA A 138 18.95 3.80 -1.24
C ALA A 138 20.40 3.66 -0.71
N ALA A 139 20.75 4.47 0.29
CA ALA A 139 22.07 4.39 0.90
C ALA A 139 22.30 2.99 1.51
N ALA A 140 23.48 2.42 1.25
CA ALA A 140 23.80 1.05 1.70
C ALA A 140 23.70 0.92 3.23
N THR A 141 24.09 1.97 3.98
CA THR A 141 24.04 1.99 5.44
C THR A 141 22.60 1.96 5.98
N GLU A 142 21.69 2.73 5.39
CA GLU A 142 20.27 2.75 5.79
C GLU A 142 19.61 1.39 5.49
N THR A 143 19.85 0.87 4.28
CA THR A 143 19.38 -0.45 3.87
C THR A 143 19.88 -1.54 4.82
N ALA A 144 21.16 -1.49 5.21
CA ALA A 144 21.75 -2.44 6.13
C ALA A 144 21.17 -2.31 7.55
N ALA A 145 20.94 -1.09 8.04
CA ALA A 145 20.33 -0.85 9.36
C ALA A 145 18.90 -1.43 9.44
N ILE A 146 18.07 -1.18 8.42
CA ILE A 146 16.70 -1.69 8.38
C ILE A 146 16.69 -3.22 8.27
N ASN A 147 17.53 -3.80 7.39
CA ASN A 147 17.64 -5.25 7.26
C ASN A 147 18.14 -5.92 8.55
N TYR A 148 19.13 -5.33 9.22
CA TYR A 148 19.62 -5.80 10.51
C TYR A 148 18.51 -5.83 11.56
N LEU A 149 17.78 -4.70 11.69
CA LEU A 149 16.69 -4.59 12.65
C LEU A 149 15.56 -5.59 12.36
N ARG A 150 15.19 -5.77 11.08
CA ARG A 150 14.22 -6.78 10.63
C ARG A 150 14.65 -8.20 11.01
N ASP A 151 15.87 -8.58 10.68
CA ASP A 151 16.33 -9.98 10.73
C ASP A 151 16.69 -10.43 12.16
N VAL A 152 17.24 -9.52 12.97
CA VAL A 152 17.88 -9.82 14.25
C VAL A 152 17.03 -9.43 15.46
N ALA A 153 16.23 -8.36 15.39
CA ALA A 153 15.44 -7.94 16.54
C ALA A 153 14.40 -9.01 16.92
N PRO A 154 14.09 -9.16 18.23
CA PRO A 154 13.04 -10.07 18.69
C PRO A 154 11.72 -9.80 17.98
N PHE A 155 10.96 -10.87 17.72
CA PHE A 155 9.60 -10.79 17.21
C PHE A 155 8.72 -11.65 18.09
N ILE A 156 8.15 -11.00 19.11
CA ILE A 156 7.31 -11.64 20.13
C ILE A 156 6.03 -10.84 20.20
N ASP A 157 4.89 -11.49 20.02
CA ASP A 157 3.60 -10.84 20.15
C ASP A 157 3.30 -10.56 21.63
N ASN A 158 3.11 -9.28 21.96
CA ASN A 158 2.79 -8.85 23.31
C ASN A 158 1.28 -8.94 23.55
N PHE A 159 0.87 -10.02 24.22
CA PHE A 159 -0.50 -10.21 24.71
C PHE A 159 -0.68 -9.91 26.21
N HIS A 160 0.31 -9.29 26.86
CA HIS A 160 0.19 -8.87 28.25
C HIS A 160 -0.37 -7.44 28.35
N ASP A 161 0.21 -6.52 27.59
CA ASP A 161 -0.16 -5.11 27.69
C ASP A 161 -1.45 -4.81 26.93
N THR A 162 -2.34 -4.07 27.58
CA THR A 162 -3.67 -3.72 27.11
C THR A 162 -3.94 -2.23 27.38
N TRP A 163 -5.05 -1.72 26.84
CA TRP A 163 -5.52 -0.36 27.11
C TRP A 163 -6.11 -0.28 28.51
N THR A 164 -5.89 0.84 29.20
CA THR A 164 -6.60 1.11 30.45
C THR A 164 -7.99 1.70 30.18
N ASP A 165 -8.90 1.55 31.14
CA ASP A 165 -10.26 2.08 31.02
C ASP A 165 -10.24 3.60 30.79
N GLY A 166 -10.88 4.04 29.70
CA GLY A 166 -10.94 5.46 29.32
C GLY A 166 -9.65 6.01 28.68
N GLU A 167 -8.64 5.18 28.41
CA GLU A 167 -7.42 5.62 27.71
C GLU A 167 -7.74 6.10 26.29
N GLY A 168 -7.24 7.29 25.94
CA GLY A 168 -7.33 7.83 24.58
C GLY A 168 -6.40 7.06 23.63
N LYS A 169 -6.92 6.00 23.00
CA LYS A 169 -6.13 5.09 22.14
C LYS A 169 -5.46 5.80 20.96
N GLU A 170 -6.22 6.57 20.19
CA GLU A 170 -5.69 7.38 19.08
C GLU A 170 -4.68 8.41 19.59
N ALA A 171 -5.02 9.14 20.66
CA ALA A 171 -4.12 10.13 21.26
C ALA A 171 -2.78 9.50 21.67
N TYR A 172 -2.81 8.31 22.28
CA TYR A 172 -1.61 7.54 22.60
C TYR A 172 -0.76 7.24 21.36
N VAL A 173 -1.36 6.72 20.28
CA VAL A 173 -0.63 6.43 19.04
C VAL A 173 -0.03 7.72 18.46
N MET A 174 -0.80 8.81 18.45
CA MET A 174 -0.35 10.12 17.96
C MET A 174 0.78 10.71 18.81
N THR A 175 0.92 10.37 20.10
CA THR A 175 2.12 10.77 20.87
C THR A 175 3.42 10.18 20.31
N LYS A 176 3.33 9.04 19.59
CA LYS A 176 4.50 8.33 19.05
C LYS A 176 4.84 8.80 17.64
N VAL A 177 3.83 8.99 16.80
CA VAL A 177 4.02 9.22 15.36
C VAL A 177 3.34 10.48 14.82
N GLY A 178 2.58 11.22 15.63
CA GLY A 178 1.77 12.35 15.18
C GLY A 178 2.56 13.47 14.49
N HIS A 179 3.82 13.67 14.88
CA HIS A 179 4.74 14.63 14.24
C HIS A 179 5.22 14.19 12.84
N MET A 180 5.01 12.93 12.47
CA MET A 180 5.30 12.35 11.15
C MET A 180 4.02 11.97 10.39
N TRP A 181 2.83 12.15 11.00
CA TRP A 181 1.58 11.68 10.44
C TRP A 181 1.28 12.41 9.13
N PRO A 182 0.86 11.70 8.07
CA PRO A 182 0.43 12.35 6.83
C PRO A 182 -0.76 13.27 7.07
N THR A 183 -1.01 14.15 6.10
CA THR A 183 -2.22 14.97 6.11
C THR A 183 -3.46 14.07 6.11
N VAL A 184 -4.49 14.52 6.83
CA VAL A 184 -5.81 13.87 6.87
C VAL A 184 -6.78 14.82 6.18
N GLU A 185 -7.28 14.41 5.02
CA GLU A 185 -8.18 15.24 4.21
C GLU A 185 -9.64 15.09 4.66
N VAL A 186 -10.01 13.90 5.15
CA VAL A 186 -11.39 13.59 5.56
C VAL A 186 -11.44 13.25 7.05
N PHE A 187 -12.12 14.08 7.83
CA PHE A 187 -12.30 13.86 9.27
C PHE A 187 -13.55 13.01 9.55
N TRP A 188 -13.40 11.98 10.38
CA TRP A 188 -14.48 11.09 10.81
C TRP A 188 -14.93 11.44 12.23
N THR A 189 -16.08 12.12 12.36
CA THR A 189 -16.66 12.47 13.67
C THR A 189 -17.33 11.29 14.37
N ASP A 190 -17.75 10.29 13.61
CA ASP A 190 -18.31 9.03 14.10
C ASP A 190 -17.61 7.88 13.37
N ARG A 191 -17.09 6.93 14.15
CA ARG A 191 -16.28 5.80 13.67
C ARG A 191 -16.87 4.45 14.07
N TYR A 192 -17.91 4.41 14.90
CA TYR A 192 -18.34 3.18 15.55
C TYR A 192 -19.81 2.85 15.38
N SER A 193 -20.66 3.84 15.10
CA SER A 193 -22.09 3.57 14.90
C SER A 193 -22.36 2.75 13.64
N ASP A 194 -23.62 2.32 13.50
CA ASP A 194 -24.10 1.67 12.28
C ASP A 194 -24.05 2.64 11.09
N GLN A 195 -24.30 3.93 11.34
CA GLN A 195 -24.13 4.98 10.33
C GLN A 195 -22.67 5.10 9.89
N ALA A 196 -21.71 5.03 10.81
CA ALA A 196 -20.29 5.07 10.46
C ALA A 196 -19.88 3.87 9.58
N LEU A 197 -20.45 2.69 9.85
CA LEU A 197 -20.23 1.51 9.00
C LEU A 197 -20.83 1.71 7.59
N SER A 198 -22.05 2.25 7.49
CA SER A 198 -22.67 2.61 6.21
C SER A 198 -21.85 3.67 5.46
N LEU A 199 -21.37 4.71 6.14
CA LEU A 199 -20.49 5.72 5.54
C LEU A 199 -19.18 5.12 5.06
N LEU A 200 -18.56 4.21 5.81
CA LEU A 200 -17.33 3.53 5.39
C LEU A 200 -17.53 2.77 4.07
N VAL A 201 -18.68 2.12 3.90
CA VAL A 201 -18.96 1.30 2.71
C VAL A 201 -19.43 2.13 1.52
N PHE A 202 -20.29 3.14 1.73
CA PHE A 202 -20.93 3.88 0.64
C PHE A 202 -20.33 5.26 0.37
N ASN A 203 -19.49 5.79 1.26
CA ASN A 203 -18.86 7.10 1.14
C ASN A 203 -17.36 7.11 1.51
N GLY A 204 -16.79 5.95 1.86
CA GLY A 204 -15.40 5.80 2.27
C GLY A 204 -14.69 4.67 1.52
N LEU A 205 -13.76 4.02 2.21
CA LEU A 205 -12.87 2.98 1.69
C LEU A 205 -13.55 1.71 1.16
N GLY A 206 -14.80 1.42 1.56
CA GLY A 206 -15.50 0.21 1.13
C GLY A 206 -16.18 0.32 -0.24
N GLN A 207 -16.17 1.50 -0.86
CA GLN A 207 -16.95 1.78 -2.06
C GLN A 207 -16.50 0.98 -3.29
N HIS A 208 -15.24 0.54 -3.39
CA HIS A 208 -14.75 -0.25 -4.53
C HIS A 208 -15.04 -1.76 -4.40
N VAL A 209 -15.56 -2.20 -3.24
CA VAL A 209 -15.85 -3.63 -2.97
C VAL A 209 -17.32 -3.93 -2.67
N VAL A 210 -18.16 -2.91 -2.52
CA VAL A 210 -19.61 -3.11 -2.38
C VAL A 210 -20.23 -3.53 -3.71
N GLU A 211 -21.11 -4.52 -3.67
CA GLU A 211 -21.83 -5.00 -4.85
C GLU A 211 -23.32 -5.17 -4.52
N LYS A 212 -24.17 -5.03 -5.54
CA LYS A 212 -25.57 -5.40 -5.45
C LYS A 212 -25.73 -6.92 -5.47
N LEU A 213 -26.59 -7.43 -4.60
CA LEU A 213 -27.00 -8.84 -4.63
C LEU A 213 -27.76 -9.16 -5.93
N PRO A 214 -27.59 -10.36 -6.51
CA PRO A 214 -28.36 -10.76 -7.69
C PRO A 214 -29.87 -10.67 -7.48
N GLU A 215 -30.33 -11.00 -6.27
CA GLU A 215 -31.71 -10.87 -5.81
C GLU A 215 -31.71 -10.35 -4.38
N ALA A 216 -32.66 -9.47 -4.05
CA ALA A 216 -32.87 -9.02 -2.68
C ALA A 216 -33.29 -10.20 -1.79
N GLN A 217 -32.80 -10.24 -0.56
CA GLN A 217 -33.15 -11.28 0.40
C GLN A 217 -34.42 -10.91 1.19
N ASP A 218 -35.10 -11.91 1.77
CA ASP A 218 -36.36 -11.73 2.51
C ASP A 218 -36.25 -10.76 3.70
N ASP A 219 -35.05 -10.58 4.25
CA ASP A 219 -34.76 -9.65 5.35
C ASP A 219 -34.47 -8.22 4.89
N GLY A 220 -34.59 -7.94 3.59
CA GLY A 220 -34.32 -6.65 2.97
C GLY A 220 -32.89 -6.46 2.49
N SER A 221 -31.99 -7.45 2.66
CA SER A 221 -30.61 -7.33 2.17
C SER A 221 -30.58 -7.12 0.67
N TYR A 222 -29.84 -6.11 0.23
CA TYR A 222 -29.82 -5.62 -1.14
C TYR A 222 -28.39 -5.41 -1.66
N TYR A 223 -27.51 -4.84 -0.84
CA TYR A 223 -26.08 -4.72 -1.11
C TYR A 223 -25.25 -5.59 -0.17
N VAL A 224 -24.04 -5.93 -0.59
CA VAL A 224 -23.13 -6.75 0.20
C VAL A 224 -21.66 -6.35 0.01
N VAL A 225 -20.88 -6.50 1.08
CA VAL A 225 -19.42 -6.57 1.02
C VAL A 225 -19.01 -7.93 1.57
N LEU A 226 -18.46 -8.80 0.70
CA LEU A 226 -18.06 -10.15 1.05
C LEU A 226 -16.59 -10.20 1.47
N LEU A 227 -16.31 -10.54 2.73
CA LEU A 227 -14.94 -10.71 3.26
C LEU A 227 -14.78 -11.99 4.10
N ASN A 228 -15.85 -12.74 4.34
CA ASN A 228 -15.82 -13.94 5.18
C ASN A 228 -14.94 -15.05 4.58
N TYR A 229 -14.63 -14.98 3.29
CA TYR A 229 -13.63 -15.84 2.65
C TYR A 229 -12.22 -15.68 3.26
N LEU A 230 -11.91 -14.54 3.90
CA LEU A 230 -10.63 -14.31 4.59
C LEU A 230 -10.48 -15.16 5.87
N ASN A 231 -11.56 -15.80 6.35
CA ASN A 231 -11.50 -16.67 7.52
C ASN A 231 -10.62 -17.92 7.29
N VAL A 232 -10.29 -18.26 6.06
CA VAL A 232 -9.35 -19.37 5.77
C VAL A 232 -7.91 -19.03 6.15
N LEU A 233 -7.57 -17.75 6.29
CA LEU A 233 -6.19 -17.27 6.46
C LEU A 233 -5.60 -17.62 7.82
N ASP A 234 -4.46 -18.30 7.83
CA ASP A 234 -3.79 -18.69 9.06
C ASP A 234 -3.23 -17.48 9.83
N VAL A 235 -3.47 -17.42 11.14
CA VAL A 235 -3.08 -16.30 12.01
C VAL A 235 -2.26 -16.79 13.20
N ARG A 236 -1.38 -15.94 13.70
CA ARG A 236 -0.53 -16.26 14.84
C ARG A 236 -1.39 -16.47 16.10
N PRO A 237 -1.01 -17.40 16.99
CA PRO A 237 -1.78 -17.70 18.19
C PRO A 237 -2.05 -16.44 19.03
N GLY A 238 -3.29 -16.29 19.50
CA GLY A 238 -3.74 -15.16 20.31
C GLY A 238 -4.50 -14.09 19.52
N PHE A 239 -4.28 -13.97 18.21
CA PHE A 239 -5.06 -13.07 17.36
C PHE A 239 -6.38 -13.69 16.90
N ALA A 240 -7.35 -12.82 16.61
CA ALA A 240 -8.60 -13.15 15.97
C ALA A 240 -8.40 -13.53 14.50
N LYS A 241 -9.36 -14.29 13.97
CA LYS A 241 -9.46 -14.58 12.54
C LYS A 241 -10.10 -13.40 11.81
N TYR A 242 -9.64 -13.18 10.58
CA TYR A 242 -10.23 -12.20 9.66
C TYR A 242 -11.51 -12.74 9.02
N GLY A 243 -12.30 -11.83 8.48
CA GLY A 243 -13.49 -12.11 7.68
C GLY A 243 -14.79 -11.74 8.39
N ALA A 244 -15.69 -11.17 7.60
CA ALA A 244 -17.09 -10.89 7.93
C ALA A 244 -17.78 -10.39 6.65
N ASP A 245 -18.94 -10.92 6.30
CA ASP A 245 -19.78 -10.39 5.21
C ASP A 245 -20.76 -9.38 5.81
N ALA A 246 -20.79 -8.15 5.30
CA ALA A 246 -21.75 -7.14 5.72
C ALA A 246 -22.83 -6.95 4.65
N PHE A 247 -24.09 -6.97 5.08
CA PHE A 247 -25.26 -6.84 4.22
C PHE A 247 -26.00 -5.55 4.56
N PHE A 248 -26.46 -4.86 3.52
CA PHE A 248 -27.10 -3.55 3.63
C PHE A 248 -28.42 -3.53 2.85
N ASP A 249 -29.37 -2.71 3.29
CA ASP A 249 -30.62 -2.46 2.55
C ASP A 249 -30.38 -1.58 1.31
N GLN A 250 -31.45 -1.29 0.57
CA GLN A 250 -31.41 -0.44 -0.62
C GLN A 250 -31.00 1.01 -0.34
N ASP A 251 -31.10 1.48 0.90
CA ASP A 251 -30.73 2.84 1.33
C ASP A 251 -29.30 2.87 1.89
N GLY A 252 -28.61 1.72 1.93
CA GLY A 252 -27.24 1.58 2.43
C GLY A 252 -27.13 1.40 3.94
N ASN A 253 -28.23 1.16 4.66
CA ASN A 253 -28.20 0.87 6.09
C ASN A 253 -27.81 -0.59 6.33
N VAL A 254 -26.94 -0.83 7.32
CA VAL A 254 -26.52 -2.19 7.67
C VAL A 254 -27.70 -3.00 8.26
N ILE A 255 -27.91 -4.20 7.72
CA ILE A 255 -28.95 -5.15 8.19
C ILE A 255 -28.34 -6.21 9.09
N LYS A 256 -27.25 -6.82 8.64
CA LYS A 256 -26.62 -7.95 9.33
C LYS A 256 -25.15 -8.09 8.96
N ILE A 257 -24.41 -8.76 9.82
CA ILE A 257 -23.05 -9.22 9.55
C ILE A 257 -22.99 -10.73 9.74
N VAL A 258 -22.45 -11.44 8.75
CA VAL A 258 -22.16 -12.87 8.84
C VAL A 258 -20.66 -13.05 9.06
N ARG A 259 -20.27 -13.54 10.23
CA ARG A 259 -18.87 -13.85 10.54
C ARG A 259 -18.74 -15.33 10.86
N GLU A 260 -17.84 -15.99 10.15
CA GLU A 260 -17.71 -17.44 10.14
C GLU A 260 -19.04 -18.09 9.75
N ALA A 261 -19.68 -18.84 10.66
CA ALA A 261 -20.98 -19.47 10.45
C ALA A 261 -22.14 -18.74 11.17
N ALA A 262 -21.85 -17.66 11.90
CA ALA A 262 -22.83 -16.96 12.72
C ALA A 262 -23.32 -15.67 12.05
N THR A 263 -24.61 -15.40 12.17
CA THR A 263 -25.24 -14.14 11.73
C THR A 263 -25.54 -13.27 12.94
N TYR A 264 -25.26 -11.99 12.83
CA TYR A 264 -25.45 -10.99 13.86
C TYR A 264 -26.25 -9.81 13.32
N TYR A 265 -27.10 -9.24 14.16
CA TYR A 265 -27.97 -8.10 13.85
C TYR A 265 -27.68 -6.91 14.77
N PRO A 266 -28.04 -5.68 14.36
CA PRO A 266 -28.01 -4.52 15.23
C PRO A 266 -28.71 -4.78 16.57
N GLY A 267 -28.00 -4.50 17.67
CA GLY A 267 -28.48 -4.71 19.04
C GLY A 267 -28.08 -6.05 19.67
N ASP A 268 -27.52 -7.00 18.92
CA ASP A 268 -26.94 -8.22 19.50
C ASP A 268 -25.73 -7.90 20.41
N ASP A 269 -25.52 -8.70 21.46
CA ASP A 269 -24.43 -8.51 22.43
C ASP A 269 -23.03 -8.39 21.79
N LYS A 270 -22.82 -9.04 20.63
CA LYS A 270 -21.55 -9.03 19.89
C LYS A 270 -21.50 -8.05 18.72
N TRP A 271 -22.54 -7.23 18.53
CA TRP A 271 -22.69 -6.36 17.37
C TRP A 271 -21.48 -5.43 17.14
N GLU A 272 -21.05 -4.72 18.18
CA GLU A 272 -19.90 -3.81 18.08
C GLU A 272 -18.59 -4.53 17.72
N TYR A 273 -18.41 -5.75 18.25
CA TYR A 273 -17.25 -6.57 17.92
C TYR A 273 -17.25 -7.01 16.45
N VAL A 274 -18.37 -7.50 15.94
CA VAL A 274 -18.42 -7.97 14.54
C VAL A 274 -18.36 -6.83 13.54
N LYS A 275 -18.86 -5.63 13.88
CA LYS A 275 -18.61 -4.40 13.10
C LYS A 275 -17.13 -4.04 13.06
N MET A 276 -16.43 -4.10 14.20
CA MET A 276 -14.98 -3.85 14.22
C MET A 276 -14.22 -4.92 13.41
N ALA A 277 -14.57 -6.20 13.57
CA ALA A 277 -13.95 -7.30 12.83
C ALA A 277 -14.15 -7.16 11.32
N PHE A 278 -15.33 -6.72 10.86
CA PHE A 278 -15.58 -6.37 9.45
C PHE A 278 -14.64 -5.24 9.00
N ARG A 279 -14.60 -4.12 9.73
CA ARG A 279 -13.76 -2.96 9.40
C ARG A 279 -12.28 -3.30 9.35
N GLY A 280 -11.79 -4.07 10.32
CA GLY A 280 -10.40 -4.54 10.36
C GLY A 280 -10.07 -5.49 9.21
N SER A 281 -11.01 -6.37 8.84
CA SER A 281 -10.87 -7.27 7.69
C SER A 281 -10.87 -6.53 6.36
N LEU A 282 -11.73 -5.52 6.22
CA LEU A 282 -11.77 -4.66 5.04
C LEU A 282 -10.44 -3.93 4.89
N MET A 283 -9.95 -3.28 5.94
CA MET A 283 -8.66 -2.58 5.92
C MET A 283 -7.52 -3.54 5.59
N ALA A 284 -7.49 -4.73 6.21
CA ALA A 284 -6.46 -5.71 5.91
C ALA A 284 -6.46 -6.15 4.42
N LYS A 285 -7.64 -6.37 3.84
CA LYS A 285 -7.81 -6.67 2.41
C LYS A 285 -7.35 -5.52 1.54
N VAL A 286 -7.78 -4.29 1.82
CA VAL A 286 -7.43 -3.11 1.02
C VAL A 286 -5.92 -2.85 1.06
N THR A 287 -5.31 -2.79 2.25
CA THR A 287 -3.88 -2.53 2.39
C THR A 287 -3.02 -3.63 1.74
N ALA A 288 -3.34 -4.91 2.00
CA ALA A 288 -2.48 -6.00 1.53
C ALA A 288 -2.76 -6.38 0.07
N ILE A 289 -4.03 -6.56 -0.31
CA ILE A 289 -4.39 -7.08 -1.63
C ILE A 289 -4.53 -5.94 -2.65
N ASP A 290 -5.39 -4.96 -2.38
CA ASP A 290 -5.72 -3.96 -3.41
C ASP A 290 -4.58 -2.96 -3.63
N HIS A 291 -4.01 -2.48 -2.54
CA HIS A 291 -2.94 -1.49 -2.55
C HIS A 291 -1.59 -2.14 -2.87
N LEU A 292 -1.08 -2.94 -1.95
CA LEU A 292 0.30 -3.44 -2.02
C LEU A 292 0.48 -4.51 -3.10
N LEU A 293 -0.36 -5.55 -3.15
CA LEU A 293 -0.21 -6.57 -4.20
C LEU A 293 -0.73 -6.09 -5.56
N GLY A 294 -1.91 -5.48 -5.59
CA GLY A 294 -2.62 -5.06 -6.80
C GLY A 294 -2.02 -3.81 -7.44
N GLY A 295 -2.00 -2.68 -6.73
CA GLY A 295 -1.44 -1.43 -7.22
C GLY A 295 0.07 -1.52 -7.46
N HIS A 296 0.84 -1.78 -6.40
CA HIS A 296 2.31 -1.77 -6.48
C HIS A 296 2.87 -2.97 -7.26
N MET A 297 2.71 -4.18 -6.73
CA MET A 297 3.47 -5.36 -7.19
C MET A 297 2.93 -5.96 -8.49
N THR A 298 1.73 -5.56 -8.90
CA THR A 298 1.11 -5.99 -10.15
C THR A 298 1.07 -4.84 -11.15
N VAL A 299 0.15 -3.88 -11.02
CA VAL A 299 -0.10 -2.89 -12.07
C VAL A 299 1.14 -2.01 -12.32
N ALA A 300 1.65 -1.31 -11.30
CA ALA A 300 2.80 -0.44 -11.45
C ALA A 300 4.08 -1.22 -11.81
N ASN A 301 4.30 -2.39 -11.19
CA ASN A 301 5.46 -3.24 -11.44
C ASN A 301 5.51 -3.76 -12.88
N TYR A 302 4.43 -4.37 -13.37
CA TYR A 302 4.38 -4.93 -14.72
C TYR A 302 4.41 -3.85 -15.78
N MET A 303 3.68 -2.73 -15.57
CA MET A 303 3.72 -1.61 -16.50
C MET A 303 5.13 -1.01 -16.60
N THR A 304 5.76 -0.70 -15.48
CA THR A 304 7.11 -0.12 -15.47
C THR A 304 8.16 -1.09 -16.03
N THR A 305 7.99 -2.39 -15.80
CA THR A 305 8.88 -3.41 -16.39
C THR A 305 8.70 -3.48 -17.91
N ALA A 306 7.47 -3.63 -18.39
CA ALA A 306 7.18 -3.78 -19.81
C ALA A 306 7.59 -2.52 -20.59
N THR A 307 7.33 -1.32 -20.07
CA THR A 307 7.75 -0.07 -20.72
C THR A 307 9.27 0.03 -20.87
N ARG A 308 10.04 -0.34 -19.84
CA ARG A 308 11.50 -0.22 -19.84
C ARG A 308 12.22 -1.31 -20.64
N GLU A 309 11.64 -2.50 -20.72
CA GLU A 309 12.27 -3.63 -21.43
C GLU A 309 11.89 -3.69 -22.91
N GLN A 310 10.67 -3.27 -23.28
CA GLN A 310 10.12 -3.50 -24.61
C GLN A 310 10.05 -2.26 -25.49
N LEU A 311 10.01 -1.06 -24.91
CA LEU A 311 9.86 0.19 -25.67
C LEU A 311 11.18 0.97 -25.73
N PRO A 312 11.63 1.39 -26.92
CA PRO A 312 12.75 2.30 -27.09
C PRO A 312 12.56 3.62 -26.35
N PRO A 313 13.64 4.31 -25.95
CA PRO A 313 13.55 5.56 -25.20
C PRO A 313 12.73 6.67 -25.87
N ASP A 314 12.78 6.74 -27.20
CA ASP A 314 12.11 7.71 -28.07
C ASP A 314 10.74 7.22 -28.59
N HIS A 315 10.29 6.04 -28.18
CA HIS A 315 9.00 5.49 -28.61
C HIS A 315 7.83 6.31 -28.02
N PRO A 316 6.79 6.67 -28.79
CA PRO A 316 5.66 7.48 -28.30
C PRO A 316 4.98 6.93 -27.04
N LEU A 317 4.64 5.64 -27.04
CA LEU A 317 4.06 4.97 -25.86
C LEU A 317 4.99 5.02 -24.63
N ARG A 318 6.32 5.00 -24.82
CA ARG A 318 7.28 5.09 -23.71
C ARG A 318 7.27 6.47 -23.06
N ARG A 319 7.10 7.50 -23.87
CA ARG A 319 7.09 8.91 -23.47
C ARG A 319 5.76 9.28 -22.81
N LEU A 320 4.65 8.71 -23.29
CA LEU A 320 3.33 8.79 -22.67
C LEU A 320 3.32 8.22 -21.23
N LEU A 321 3.84 7.01 -21.04
CA LEU A 321 3.79 6.30 -19.76
C LEU A 321 4.85 6.74 -18.76
N LYS A 322 5.89 7.46 -19.21
CA LYS A 322 7.02 7.88 -18.39
C LYS A 322 6.60 8.55 -17.06
N PRO A 323 5.78 9.62 -17.05
CA PRO A 323 5.40 10.26 -15.79
C PRO A 323 4.71 9.32 -14.81
N PHE A 324 3.88 8.39 -15.31
CA PHE A 324 3.09 7.44 -14.53
C PHE A 324 3.88 6.21 -14.04
N THR A 325 5.18 6.15 -14.30
CA THR A 325 6.09 5.07 -13.85
C THR A 325 7.23 5.59 -12.96
N PHE A 326 7.20 6.89 -12.65
CA PHE A 326 8.23 7.54 -11.84
C PHE A 326 8.36 6.85 -10.48
N ARG A 327 9.60 6.47 -10.11
CA ARG A 327 9.98 5.80 -8.85
C ARG A 327 9.32 4.44 -8.57
N SER A 328 8.48 3.92 -9.46
CA SER A 328 7.75 2.67 -9.19
C SER A 328 8.68 1.48 -8.97
N VAL A 329 9.84 1.43 -9.64
CA VAL A 329 10.83 0.37 -9.38
C VAL A 329 11.47 0.54 -8.01
N ALA A 330 11.89 1.77 -7.66
CA ALA A 330 12.50 2.05 -6.37
C ALA A 330 11.58 1.68 -5.20
N VAL A 331 10.34 2.15 -5.23
CA VAL A 331 9.38 1.88 -4.14
C VAL A 331 8.98 0.41 -4.08
N ASN A 332 8.74 -0.26 -5.22
CA ASN A 332 8.36 -1.67 -5.21
C ASN A 332 9.48 -2.57 -4.70
N ARG A 333 10.73 -2.26 -5.04
CA ARG A 333 11.88 -2.96 -4.46
C ARG A 333 11.93 -2.77 -2.95
N ILE A 334 11.78 -1.54 -2.46
CA ILE A 334 11.76 -1.25 -1.01
C ILE A 334 10.60 -1.99 -0.34
N GLY A 335 9.40 -1.97 -0.92
CA GLY A 335 8.24 -2.71 -0.43
C GLY A 335 8.50 -4.22 -0.36
N ALA A 336 9.17 -4.80 -1.36
CA ALA A 336 9.55 -6.22 -1.35
C ALA A 336 10.49 -6.57 -0.18
N GLU A 337 11.43 -5.68 0.16
CA GLU A 337 12.40 -5.88 1.25
C GLU A 337 11.84 -5.55 2.64
N LEU A 338 10.97 -4.54 2.75
CA LEU A 338 10.46 -4.00 4.02
C LEU A 338 9.09 -4.53 4.44
N LEU A 339 8.19 -4.73 3.49
CA LEU A 339 6.79 -5.09 3.76
C LEU A 339 6.57 -6.59 3.56
N PHE A 340 7.05 -7.17 2.45
CA PHE A 340 6.80 -8.59 2.14
C PHE A 340 7.71 -9.56 2.90
N TRP A 341 8.91 -9.11 3.28
CA TRP A 341 9.88 -10.00 3.90
C TRP A 341 9.44 -10.45 5.30
N ALA A 342 9.77 -11.68 5.67
CA ALA A 342 9.47 -12.21 7.00
C ALA A 342 10.07 -11.32 8.09
N LYS A 343 9.34 -11.12 9.19
CA LYS A 343 9.66 -10.16 10.26
C LYS A 343 9.74 -8.68 9.81
N GLY A 344 9.31 -8.38 8.59
CA GLY A 344 9.14 -7.03 8.07
C GLY A 344 7.99 -6.28 8.76
N LEU A 345 7.76 -5.06 8.28
CA LEU A 345 6.76 -4.14 8.81
C LEU A 345 5.35 -4.76 8.83
N MET A 346 4.91 -5.33 7.70
CA MET A 346 3.59 -5.98 7.62
C MET A 346 3.49 -7.19 8.54
N ASP A 347 4.50 -8.07 8.54
CA ASP A 347 4.49 -9.30 9.36
C ASP A 347 4.35 -8.97 10.86
N ARG A 348 4.98 -7.87 11.29
CA ARG A 348 4.90 -7.39 12.68
C ARG A 348 3.60 -6.66 13.02
N ALA A 349 2.94 -6.03 12.05
CA ALA A 349 1.70 -5.28 12.29
C ALA A 349 0.43 -6.14 12.14
N PHE A 350 0.40 -7.06 11.18
CA PHE A 350 -0.75 -7.92 10.88
C PHE A 350 -0.68 -9.22 11.67
N ALA A 351 -1.80 -9.95 11.78
CA ALA A 351 -1.90 -11.17 12.56
C ALA A 351 -1.45 -12.44 11.82
N PHE A 352 -1.17 -12.38 10.52
CA PHE A 352 -0.92 -13.58 9.71
C PHE A 352 0.31 -14.38 10.16
N THR A 353 0.24 -15.71 10.05
CA THR A 353 1.46 -16.53 10.05
C THR A 353 2.15 -16.39 8.69
N GLN A 354 3.35 -16.96 8.56
CA GLN A 354 4.00 -17.09 7.25
C GLN A 354 3.16 -17.91 6.26
N SER A 355 2.39 -18.89 6.73
CA SER A 355 1.42 -19.61 5.88
C SER A 355 0.23 -18.72 5.52
N GLY A 356 -0.26 -17.91 6.47
CA GLY A 356 -1.34 -16.95 6.25
C GLY A 356 -1.01 -15.92 5.18
N TRP A 357 0.21 -15.35 5.20
CA TRP A 357 0.69 -14.46 4.15
C TRP A 357 0.70 -15.12 2.78
N LYS A 358 1.25 -16.34 2.70
CA LYS A 358 1.27 -17.09 1.44
C LYS A 358 -0.15 -17.34 0.90
N GLN A 359 -1.09 -17.70 1.78
CA GLN A 359 -2.50 -17.89 1.41
C GLN A 359 -3.13 -16.58 0.91
N LEU A 360 -2.87 -15.46 1.59
CA LEU A 360 -3.37 -14.15 1.22
C LEU A 360 -2.84 -13.72 -0.16
N TRP A 361 -1.55 -13.90 -0.42
CA TRP A 361 -0.94 -13.58 -1.72
C TRP A 361 -1.48 -14.46 -2.83
N GLN A 362 -1.69 -15.75 -2.59
CA GLN A 362 -2.34 -16.65 -3.55
C GLN A 362 -3.78 -16.24 -3.86
N LEU A 363 -4.56 -15.88 -2.83
CA LEU A 363 -5.92 -15.36 -3.03
C LEU A 363 -5.87 -14.09 -3.90
N GLY A 364 -5.01 -13.13 -3.55
CA GLY A 364 -4.88 -11.88 -4.30
C GLY A 364 -4.49 -12.11 -5.77
N THR A 365 -3.44 -12.88 -6.05
CA THR A 365 -2.99 -13.10 -7.43
C THR A 365 -3.99 -13.86 -8.29
N HIS A 366 -4.85 -14.69 -7.71
CA HIS A 366 -5.93 -15.37 -8.45
C HIS A 366 -7.11 -14.45 -8.81
N HIS A 367 -7.29 -13.33 -8.11
CA HIS A 367 -8.42 -12.41 -8.33
C HIS A 367 -8.07 -11.18 -9.18
N ILE A 368 -6.78 -10.93 -9.41
CA ILE A 368 -6.31 -9.83 -10.25
C ILE A 368 -6.72 -10.07 -11.70
N ARG A 369 -7.43 -9.11 -12.29
CA ARG A 369 -7.85 -9.10 -13.69
C ARG A 369 -7.82 -7.69 -14.26
N PHE A 370 -7.60 -7.58 -15.56
CA PHE A 370 -7.76 -6.32 -16.25
C PHE A 370 -9.26 -6.03 -16.41
N GLU A 371 -9.72 -4.97 -15.78
CA GLU A 371 -11.10 -4.51 -15.81
C GLU A 371 -11.06 -2.98 -15.92
N PRO A 372 -11.43 -2.40 -17.08
CA PRO A 372 -11.62 -0.96 -17.21
C PRO A 372 -12.58 -0.41 -16.15
N PHE A 373 -12.35 0.80 -15.67
CA PHE A 373 -13.13 1.39 -14.58
C PHE A 373 -14.66 1.36 -14.81
N PRO A 374 -15.19 1.70 -16.01
CA PRO A 374 -16.63 1.60 -16.27
C PRO A 374 -17.16 0.16 -16.15
N ASP A 375 -16.35 -0.84 -16.50
CA ASP A 375 -16.73 -2.25 -16.38
C ASP A 375 -16.80 -2.65 -14.89
N ALA A 376 -15.89 -2.14 -14.06
CA ALA A 376 -15.93 -2.32 -12.61
C ALA A 376 -17.18 -1.69 -11.97
N VAL A 377 -17.52 -0.46 -12.37
CA VAL A 377 -18.76 0.23 -11.94
C VAL A 377 -20.00 -0.57 -12.34
N ALA A 378 -20.06 -1.03 -13.59
CA ALA A 378 -21.17 -1.83 -14.10
C ALA A 378 -21.31 -3.17 -13.34
N ARG A 379 -20.19 -3.81 -12.97
CA ARG A 379 -20.18 -5.05 -12.18
C ARG A 379 -20.73 -4.85 -10.76
N GLN A 380 -20.36 -3.75 -10.09
CA GLN A 380 -20.89 -3.45 -8.76
C GLN A 380 -22.41 -3.23 -8.78
N ASN A 381 -22.94 -2.75 -9.91
CA ASN A 381 -24.37 -2.69 -10.22
C ASN A 381 -25.20 -1.96 -9.15
N ILE A 382 -24.67 -0.86 -8.63
CA ILE A 382 -25.32 -0.02 -7.62
C ILE A 382 -26.41 0.83 -8.30
N ASP A 383 -27.67 0.71 -7.88
CA ASP A 383 -28.81 1.24 -8.63
C ASP A 383 -29.84 2.06 -7.84
N THR A 384 -29.74 2.09 -6.51
CA THR A 384 -30.62 2.89 -5.63
C THR A 384 -29.90 4.05 -4.93
N THR A 385 -28.57 4.09 -5.02
CA THR A 385 -27.74 5.15 -4.46
C THR A 385 -26.61 5.54 -5.43
N THR A 386 -25.98 6.68 -5.22
CA THR A 386 -24.83 7.14 -6.00
C THR A 386 -23.58 7.07 -5.13
N LEU A 387 -22.59 6.28 -5.54
CA LEU A 387 -21.30 6.24 -4.86
C LEU A 387 -20.43 7.41 -5.35
N PRO A 388 -19.87 8.24 -4.45
CA PRO A 388 -18.79 9.17 -4.81
C PRO A 388 -17.64 8.50 -5.60
N PHE A 389 -17.30 7.26 -5.28
CA PHE A 389 -16.31 6.45 -6.02
C PHE A 389 -16.70 6.24 -7.49
N HIS A 390 -17.98 6.01 -7.79
CA HIS A 390 -18.46 5.88 -9.17
C HIS A 390 -18.49 7.22 -9.86
N GLU A 391 -19.06 8.24 -9.23
CA GLU A 391 -19.26 9.55 -9.83
C GLU A 391 -17.93 10.23 -10.15
N ASP A 392 -17.03 10.32 -9.17
CA ASP A 392 -15.71 10.95 -9.35
C ASP A 392 -14.79 10.08 -10.20
N GLY A 393 -14.86 8.76 -10.00
CA GLY A 393 -14.04 7.82 -10.73
C GLY A 393 -14.38 7.75 -12.21
N LEU A 394 -15.66 7.85 -12.59
CA LEU A 394 -16.06 7.87 -14.01
C LEU A 394 -15.62 9.18 -14.66
N ALA A 395 -15.72 10.31 -13.95
CA ALA A 395 -15.21 11.59 -14.44
C ALA A 395 -13.68 11.54 -14.66
N PHE A 396 -12.94 11.00 -13.70
CA PHE A 396 -11.49 10.81 -13.83
C PHE A 396 -11.13 9.82 -14.95
N TRP A 397 -11.84 8.70 -15.05
CA TRP A 397 -11.67 7.73 -16.14
C TRP A 397 -11.85 8.38 -17.51
N THR A 398 -12.89 9.19 -17.70
CA THR A 398 -13.12 9.91 -18.97
C THR A 398 -11.94 10.80 -19.30
N ILE A 399 -11.41 11.56 -18.33
CA ILE A 399 -10.24 12.43 -18.53
C ILE A 399 -8.99 11.60 -18.90
N ALA A 400 -8.70 10.53 -18.16
CA ALA A 400 -7.56 9.65 -18.44
C ALA A 400 -7.68 8.96 -19.80
N ARG A 401 -8.89 8.53 -20.18
CA ARG A 401 -9.15 7.88 -21.47
C ARG A 401 -9.08 8.86 -22.63
N THR A 402 -9.56 10.09 -22.47
CA THR A 402 -9.39 11.16 -23.46
C THR A 402 -7.91 11.47 -23.65
N TYR A 403 -7.13 11.62 -22.57
CA TYR A 403 -5.68 11.84 -22.68
C TYR A 403 -4.96 10.70 -23.40
N ALA A 404 -5.27 9.44 -23.06
CA ALA A 404 -4.71 8.28 -23.75
C ALA A 404 -5.07 8.25 -25.24
N SER A 405 -6.34 8.55 -25.58
CA SER A 405 -6.81 8.64 -26.97
C SER A 405 -6.07 9.73 -27.73
N ASP A 406 -6.17 10.98 -27.26
CA ASP A 406 -5.67 12.15 -27.95
C ASP A 406 -4.16 12.06 -28.14
N TYR A 407 -3.43 11.48 -27.19
CA TYR A 407 -1.99 11.27 -27.32
C TYR A 407 -1.67 10.18 -28.35
N LEU A 408 -2.30 9.00 -28.25
CA LEU A 408 -2.00 7.88 -29.14
C LEU A 408 -2.40 8.18 -30.59
N ASP A 409 -3.50 8.93 -30.79
CA ASP A 409 -3.98 9.34 -32.12
C ASP A 409 -3.05 10.34 -32.83
N VAL A 410 -2.10 10.97 -32.13
CA VAL A 410 -1.01 11.74 -32.76
C VAL A 410 -0.06 10.84 -33.55
N TYR A 411 0.14 9.59 -33.12
CA TYR A 411 1.19 8.70 -33.62
C TYR A 411 0.65 7.46 -34.33
N PHE A 412 -0.58 7.02 -34.03
CA PHE A 412 -1.20 5.81 -34.56
C PHE A 412 -2.61 6.12 -35.04
N GLY A 413 -2.91 5.86 -36.31
CA GLY A 413 -4.22 6.15 -36.90
C GLY A 413 -5.13 4.93 -37.03
N SER A 414 -4.62 3.73 -36.79
CA SER A 414 -5.33 2.48 -37.03
C SER A 414 -4.82 1.32 -36.17
N ASP A 415 -5.60 0.24 -36.13
CA ASP A 415 -5.17 -1.03 -35.52
C ASP A 415 -3.92 -1.60 -36.23
N ASP A 416 -3.81 -1.41 -37.55
CA ASP A 416 -2.65 -1.86 -38.32
C ASP A 416 -1.36 -1.16 -37.86
N ASP A 417 -1.41 0.12 -37.49
CA ASP A 417 -0.24 0.84 -37.01
C ASP A 417 0.31 0.23 -35.72
N VAL A 418 -0.57 -0.14 -34.78
CA VAL A 418 -0.16 -0.73 -33.49
C VAL A 418 0.20 -2.22 -33.59
N ILE A 419 -0.46 -2.97 -34.48
CA ILE A 419 -0.18 -4.41 -34.68
C ILE A 419 1.13 -4.61 -35.45
N ASN A 420 1.50 -3.67 -36.34
CA ASN A 420 2.76 -3.73 -37.08
C ASN A 420 3.94 -3.11 -36.32
N ASP A 421 3.70 -2.43 -35.20
CA ASP A 421 4.75 -1.93 -34.31
C ASP A 421 5.29 -3.06 -33.42
N ALA A 422 6.51 -3.51 -33.73
CA ALA A 422 7.16 -4.61 -33.01
C ALA A 422 7.37 -4.34 -31.51
N SER A 423 7.58 -3.07 -31.13
CA SER A 423 7.77 -2.68 -29.73
C SER A 423 6.45 -2.70 -28.96
N ILE A 424 5.35 -2.23 -29.56
CA ILE A 424 4.01 -2.36 -28.96
C ILE A 424 3.60 -3.82 -28.85
N VAL A 425 3.84 -4.65 -29.87
CA VAL A 425 3.54 -6.09 -29.82
C VAL A 425 4.32 -6.79 -28.70
N ALA A 426 5.61 -6.47 -28.53
CA ALA A 426 6.42 -7.02 -27.45
C ALA A 426 5.96 -6.54 -26.07
N PHE A 427 5.65 -5.25 -25.92
CA PHE A 427 5.07 -4.65 -24.72
C PHE A 427 3.75 -5.33 -24.33
N TRP A 428 2.83 -5.49 -25.29
CA TRP A 428 1.54 -6.15 -25.09
C TRP A 428 1.72 -7.62 -24.71
N GLY A 429 2.66 -8.32 -25.37
CA GLY A 429 3.02 -9.70 -25.03
C GLY A 429 3.53 -9.86 -23.59
N ALA A 430 4.35 -8.94 -23.12
CA ALA A 430 4.84 -8.93 -21.74
C ALA A 430 3.70 -8.75 -20.73
N LEU A 431 2.77 -7.83 -20.99
CA LEU A 431 1.62 -7.60 -20.12
C LEU A 431 0.63 -8.78 -20.15
N THR A 432 0.31 -9.32 -21.32
CA THR A 432 -0.64 -10.46 -21.46
C THR A 432 -0.13 -11.75 -20.82
N THR A 433 1.18 -11.91 -20.71
CA THR A 433 1.79 -13.03 -19.97
C THR A 433 1.54 -12.90 -18.46
N ALA A 434 1.54 -11.67 -17.93
CA ALA A 434 1.34 -11.40 -16.52
C ALA A 434 -0.14 -11.34 -16.13
N MET A 435 -1.01 -10.84 -17.03
CA MET A 435 -2.43 -10.66 -16.80
C MET A 435 -3.21 -10.87 -18.10
N PRO A 436 -4.26 -11.70 -18.13
CA PRO A 436 -5.10 -11.84 -19.33
C PRO A 436 -5.74 -10.50 -19.73
N MET A 437 -5.59 -10.11 -21.00
CA MET A 437 -6.17 -8.89 -21.57
C MET A 437 -6.88 -9.19 -22.89
N LYS A 438 -7.66 -8.22 -23.39
CA LYS A 438 -8.22 -8.25 -24.75
C LYS A 438 -7.09 -8.33 -25.80
N PRO A 439 -7.37 -8.76 -27.04
CA PRO A 439 -6.39 -8.69 -28.13
C PRO A 439 -5.85 -7.26 -28.34
N LEU A 440 -4.62 -7.16 -28.84
CA LEU A 440 -4.01 -5.87 -29.20
C LEU A 440 -4.80 -5.23 -30.34
N ALA A 441 -5.28 -4.02 -30.09
CA ALA A 441 -5.91 -3.09 -31.02
C ALA A 441 -5.67 -1.68 -30.46
N LEU A 442 -5.87 -0.64 -31.28
CA LEU A 442 -5.61 0.72 -30.83
C LEU A 442 -6.53 1.10 -29.65
N GLU A 443 -7.80 0.69 -29.70
CA GLU A 443 -8.76 0.96 -28.62
C GLU A 443 -8.45 0.19 -27.32
N SER A 444 -7.98 -1.07 -27.42
CA SER A 444 -7.58 -1.80 -26.21
C SER A 444 -6.28 -1.26 -25.61
N LEU A 445 -5.36 -0.75 -26.43
CA LEU A 445 -4.17 -0.04 -25.96
C LEU A 445 -4.54 1.24 -25.20
N LYS A 446 -5.46 2.04 -25.75
CA LYS A 446 -5.98 3.24 -25.08
C LYS A 446 -6.65 2.90 -23.74
N ASP A 447 -7.44 1.83 -23.68
CA ASP A 447 -8.05 1.35 -22.42
C ASP A 447 -6.99 0.95 -21.40
N VAL A 448 -5.95 0.22 -21.80
CA VAL A 448 -4.86 -0.21 -20.89
C VAL A 448 -4.08 0.97 -20.35
N VAL A 449 -3.74 1.95 -21.20
CA VAL A 449 -3.06 3.17 -20.76
C VAL A 449 -3.93 3.96 -19.80
N ALA A 450 -5.20 4.19 -20.12
CA ALA A 450 -6.12 4.91 -19.26
C ALA A 450 -6.29 4.21 -17.91
N GLN A 451 -6.52 2.90 -17.91
CA GLN A 451 -6.67 2.12 -16.69
C GLN A 451 -5.41 2.13 -15.84
N THR A 452 -4.23 2.13 -16.47
CA THR A 452 -2.96 2.27 -15.77
C THR A 452 -2.87 3.61 -15.05
N ILE A 453 -3.21 4.72 -15.73
CA ILE A 453 -3.24 6.05 -15.10
C ILE A 453 -4.19 6.05 -13.92
N VAL A 454 -5.40 5.47 -14.04
CA VAL A 454 -6.34 5.32 -12.91
C VAL A 454 -5.72 4.55 -11.74
N TRP A 455 -5.08 3.42 -12.00
CA TRP A 455 -4.49 2.58 -10.95
C TRP A 455 -3.36 3.27 -10.20
N VAL A 456 -2.42 3.87 -10.93
CA VAL A 456 -1.20 4.41 -10.34
C VAL A 456 -1.35 5.82 -9.77
N THR A 457 -2.53 6.42 -9.93
CA THR A 457 -2.86 7.74 -9.38
C THR A 457 -4.09 7.64 -8.46
N ALA A 458 -5.30 7.63 -9.00
CA ALA A 458 -6.54 7.73 -8.22
C ALA A 458 -6.77 6.53 -7.29
N PHE A 459 -6.57 5.30 -7.78
CA PHE A 459 -6.73 4.11 -6.95
C PHE A 459 -5.61 3.99 -5.92
N HIS A 460 -4.38 4.35 -6.28
CA HIS A 460 -3.29 4.45 -5.32
C HIS A 460 -3.64 5.43 -4.20
N ASN A 461 -4.24 6.58 -4.52
CA ASN A 461 -4.76 7.52 -3.53
C ASN A 461 -5.91 6.91 -2.70
N HIS A 462 -6.89 6.27 -3.34
CA HIS A 462 -8.03 5.63 -2.68
C HIS A 462 -7.61 4.55 -1.66
N PHE A 463 -6.60 3.73 -1.99
CA PHE A 463 -6.17 2.63 -1.13
C PHE A 463 -5.02 2.98 -0.19
N GLY A 464 -4.20 3.97 -0.56
CA GLY A 464 -2.96 4.32 0.14
C GLY A 464 -3.08 5.55 1.04
N HIS A 465 -3.99 6.48 0.74
CA HIS A 465 -4.24 7.67 1.55
C HIS A 465 -5.24 7.34 2.66
N VAL A 466 -4.88 6.40 3.54
CA VAL A 466 -5.79 5.83 4.55
C VAL A 466 -5.53 6.35 5.97
N ALA A 467 -4.82 7.47 6.10
CA ALA A 467 -4.38 8.03 7.38
C ALA A 467 -5.56 8.31 8.33
N GLU A 468 -6.72 8.70 7.81
CA GLU A 468 -7.93 8.93 8.59
C GLU A 468 -8.57 7.65 9.17
N TYR A 469 -8.29 6.49 8.59
CA TYR A 469 -8.87 5.22 9.01
C TYR A 469 -8.01 4.51 10.06
N VAL A 470 -6.68 4.67 9.97
CA VAL A 470 -5.72 3.86 10.75
C VAL A 470 -5.10 4.59 11.95
N SER A 471 -5.42 5.86 12.17
CA SER A 471 -4.96 6.62 13.35
C SER A 471 -5.54 6.07 14.65
N ASP A 472 -6.78 5.58 14.59
CA ASP A 472 -7.53 5.04 15.71
C ASP A 472 -7.49 3.51 15.74
N PRO A 473 -6.86 2.90 16.78
CA PRO A 473 -6.75 1.44 16.91
C PRO A 473 -8.09 0.70 17.02
N ALA A 474 -9.20 1.40 17.27
CA ALA A 474 -10.53 0.82 17.35
C ALA A 474 -11.35 0.98 16.06
N PHE A 475 -10.90 1.80 15.10
CA PHE A 475 -11.68 2.11 13.90
C PHE A 475 -11.56 1.01 12.85
N THR A 476 -10.36 0.78 12.32
CA THR A 476 -10.08 -0.26 11.32
C THR A 476 -8.78 -1.04 11.64
N PRO A 477 -8.68 -1.74 12.79
CA PRO A 477 -7.44 -2.41 13.18
C PRO A 477 -7.11 -3.59 12.24
N VAL A 478 -5.86 -3.64 11.77
CA VAL A 478 -5.38 -4.75 10.91
C VAL A 478 -5.00 -6.01 11.69
N ALA A 479 -5.01 -5.98 13.02
CA ALA A 479 -4.87 -7.14 13.88
C ALA A 479 -5.44 -6.86 15.28
N TRP A 480 -6.14 -7.84 15.86
CA TRP A 480 -6.79 -7.72 17.17
C TRP A 480 -6.93 -9.10 17.83
N VAL A 481 -7.22 -9.12 19.13
CA VAL A 481 -7.52 -10.35 19.88
C VAL A 481 -9.02 -10.60 19.83
N GLU A 482 -9.44 -11.87 19.73
CA GLU A 482 -10.85 -12.25 19.62
C GLU A 482 -11.67 -11.67 20.79
N GLY A 483 -12.70 -10.90 20.48
CA GLY A 483 -13.58 -10.23 21.44
C GLY A 483 -13.12 -8.84 21.90
N GLU A 484 -11.87 -8.42 21.64
CA GLU A 484 -11.42 -7.05 21.93
C GLU A 484 -11.93 -6.07 20.85
N LEU A 485 -12.21 -4.81 21.22
CA LEU A 485 -12.73 -3.77 20.32
C LEU A 485 -11.64 -2.86 19.72
N SER A 486 -10.38 -3.28 19.76
CA SER A 486 -9.25 -2.51 19.20
C SER A 486 -7.98 -3.34 19.09
N ALA A 487 -7.08 -2.93 18.20
CA ALA A 487 -5.69 -3.39 18.24
C ALA A 487 -5.02 -3.05 19.57
N ARG A 488 -4.09 -3.89 20.03
CA ARG A 488 -3.28 -3.64 21.24
C ARG A 488 -2.24 -2.54 21.01
N PRO A 489 -1.73 -1.88 22.07
CA PRO A 489 -0.83 -0.73 21.93
C PRO A 489 0.37 -0.96 20.99
N GLY A 490 1.07 -2.10 21.11
CA GLY A 490 2.20 -2.42 20.23
C GLY A 490 1.79 -2.64 18.76
N VAL A 491 0.68 -3.33 18.51
CA VAL A 491 0.15 -3.54 17.15
C VAL A 491 -0.30 -2.21 16.53
N ALA A 492 -0.99 -1.39 17.31
CA ALA A 492 -1.44 -0.07 16.91
C ALA A 492 -0.28 0.82 16.47
N VAL A 493 0.78 0.93 17.29
CA VAL A 493 1.94 1.76 16.95
C VAL A 493 2.70 1.19 15.76
N ARG A 494 2.84 -0.14 15.61
CA ARG A 494 3.48 -0.74 14.43
C ARG A 494 2.71 -0.49 13.14
N THR A 495 1.38 -0.53 13.19
CA THR A 495 0.52 -0.14 12.06
C THR A 495 0.69 1.34 11.72
N ALA A 496 0.76 2.18 12.75
CA ALA A 496 0.99 3.62 12.59
C ALA A 496 2.38 3.93 11.99
N ILE A 497 3.41 3.16 12.35
CA ILE A 497 4.75 3.23 11.75
C ILE A 497 4.71 2.89 10.26
N ILE A 498 3.89 1.92 9.82
CA ILE A 498 3.69 1.66 8.38
C ILE A 498 3.12 2.90 7.70
N MET A 499 2.05 3.48 8.25
CA MET A 499 1.42 4.66 7.66
C MET A 499 2.41 5.83 7.53
N VAL A 500 3.22 6.08 8.57
CA VAL A 500 4.27 7.10 8.49
C VAL A 500 5.50 6.64 7.71
N ALA A 501 5.69 5.37 7.36
CA ALA A 501 6.76 4.99 6.44
C ALA A 501 6.34 5.19 4.96
N THR A 502 5.04 5.05 4.67
CA THR A 502 4.51 5.00 3.30
C THR A 502 3.65 6.22 2.91
N GLY A 503 3.56 7.24 3.76
CA GLY A 503 2.82 8.49 3.47
C GLY A 503 3.73 9.68 3.12
N LEU A 504 4.78 9.48 2.33
CA LEU A 504 5.71 10.51 1.88
C LEU A 504 5.21 11.18 0.59
N SER A 505 5.12 12.51 0.58
CA SER A 505 4.64 13.26 -0.60
C SER A 505 5.48 12.99 -1.86
N GLN A 506 4.80 12.78 -2.99
CA GLN A 506 5.39 12.58 -4.32
C GLN A 506 5.06 13.76 -5.26
N PRO A 507 5.49 13.74 -6.53
CA PRO A 507 5.05 14.75 -7.49
C PRO A 507 3.56 14.60 -7.71
N SER A 508 2.83 15.71 -7.68
CA SER A 508 1.40 15.71 -7.94
C SER A 508 1.12 15.43 -9.41
N ILE A 509 -0.02 14.80 -9.70
CA ILE A 509 -0.53 14.62 -11.07
C ILE A 509 -0.76 15.96 -11.81
N LEU A 510 -0.85 17.07 -11.08
CA LEU A 510 -1.01 18.42 -11.62
C LEU A 510 0.31 19.09 -12.02
N GLU A 511 1.47 18.51 -11.68
CA GLU A 511 2.75 19.11 -12.02
C GLU A 511 3.09 18.96 -13.51
N ASP A 512 3.83 19.94 -14.06
CA ASP A 512 4.26 19.91 -15.46
C ASP A 512 5.32 18.83 -15.69
N PHE A 513 4.97 17.85 -16.54
CA PHE A 513 5.85 16.79 -17.03
C PHE A 513 6.12 16.90 -18.55
N SER A 514 5.69 17.99 -19.20
CA SER A 514 5.70 18.10 -20.67
C SER A 514 7.10 18.02 -21.29
N HIS A 515 8.15 18.28 -20.52
CA HIS A 515 9.55 18.16 -20.96
C HIS A 515 9.97 16.72 -21.32
N VAL A 516 9.22 15.69 -20.87
CA VAL A 516 9.46 14.29 -21.25
C VAL A 516 8.61 13.81 -22.42
N LEU A 517 7.92 14.69 -23.12
CA LEU A 517 7.15 14.34 -24.32
C LEU A 517 8.00 14.54 -25.58
N LEU A 518 7.54 14.00 -26.72
CA LEU A 518 8.35 13.96 -27.95
C LEU A 518 8.33 15.27 -28.73
N ASP A 519 7.17 15.93 -28.79
CA ASP A 519 6.93 17.06 -29.68
C ASP A 519 5.81 17.97 -29.16
N ASP A 520 5.62 19.10 -29.85
CA ASP A 520 4.64 20.12 -29.47
C ASP A 520 3.19 19.60 -29.47
N ALA A 521 2.84 18.64 -30.33
CA ALA A 521 1.50 18.07 -30.38
C ALA A 521 1.21 17.26 -29.11
N ALA A 522 2.14 16.39 -28.71
CA ALA A 522 2.07 15.68 -27.45
C ALA A 522 2.03 16.62 -26.22
N ILE A 523 2.81 17.72 -26.26
CA ILE A 523 2.81 18.75 -25.19
C ILE A 523 1.44 19.43 -25.08
N VAL A 524 0.78 19.75 -26.19
CA VAL A 524 -0.57 20.33 -26.19
C VAL A 524 -1.56 19.38 -25.52
N VAL A 525 -1.52 18.09 -25.86
CA VAL A 525 -2.40 17.07 -25.27
C VAL A 525 -2.18 16.94 -23.76
N ALA A 526 -0.93 16.91 -23.29
CA ALA A 526 -0.64 16.83 -21.85
C ALA A 526 -1.11 18.08 -21.08
N LYS A 527 -0.98 19.28 -21.64
CA LYS A 527 -1.50 20.51 -21.02
C LYS A 527 -3.02 20.53 -20.95
N ALA A 528 -3.70 19.98 -21.96
CA ALA A 528 -5.15 19.80 -21.93
C ALA A 528 -5.56 18.81 -20.83
N PHE A 529 -4.83 17.71 -20.67
CA PHE A 529 -5.04 16.76 -19.56
C PHE A 529 -4.90 17.44 -18.20
N THR A 530 -3.82 18.19 -17.95
CA THR A 530 -3.65 18.94 -16.69
C THR A 530 -4.80 19.93 -16.45
N THR A 531 -5.28 20.61 -17.49
CA THR A 531 -6.41 21.55 -17.38
C THR A 531 -7.69 20.82 -16.95
N SER A 532 -8.01 19.69 -17.59
CA SER A 532 -9.16 18.86 -17.24
C SER A 532 -9.09 18.32 -15.80
N LEU A 533 -7.90 18.00 -15.29
CA LEU A 533 -7.71 17.58 -13.90
C LEU A 533 -7.96 18.73 -12.90
N VAL A 534 -7.54 19.95 -13.23
CA VAL A 534 -7.84 21.13 -12.39
C VAL A 534 -9.35 21.39 -12.33
N ASP A 535 -10.04 21.27 -13.46
CA ASP A 535 -11.50 21.40 -13.52
C ASP A 535 -12.20 20.28 -12.72
N LEU A 536 -11.70 19.04 -12.81
CA LEU A 536 -12.21 17.93 -11.99
C LEU A 536 -12.04 18.18 -10.50
N GLY A 537 -10.87 18.67 -10.06
CA GLY A 537 -10.64 18.99 -8.64
C GLY A 537 -11.62 20.05 -8.13
N THR A 538 -11.94 21.05 -8.95
CA THR A 538 -12.98 22.03 -8.63
C THR A 538 -14.35 21.36 -8.49
N ALA A 539 -14.72 20.49 -9.43
CA ALA A 539 -15.99 19.78 -9.39
C ALA A 539 -16.10 18.77 -8.22
N VAL A 540 -15.01 18.13 -7.80
CA VAL A 540 -14.98 17.27 -6.60
C VAL A 540 -15.19 18.11 -5.35
N ASN A 541 -14.47 19.23 -5.20
CA ASN A 541 -14.65 20.16 -4.08
C ASN A 541 -16.10 20.68 -3.99
N ASP A 542 -16.70 21.04 -5.12
CA ASP A 542 -18.09 21.50 -5.17
C ASP A 542 -19.05 20.39 -4.70
N ARG A 543 -18.86 19.15 -5.16
CA ARG A 543 -19.67 18.00 -4.72
C ARG A 543 -19.47 17.66 -3.25
N ASN A 544 -18.26 17.81 -2.72
CA ASN A 544 -17.96 17.58 -1.30
C ASN A 544 -18.68 18.57 -0.37
N ASN A 545 -19.12 19.74 -0.86
CA ASN A 545 -19.97 20.65 -0.07
C ASN A 545 -21.38 20.09 0.20
N ASP A 546 -21.88 19.21 -0.66
CA ASP A 546 -23.23 18.63 -0.57
C ASP A 546 -23.25 17.19 -0.05
N ARG A 547 -22.10 16.52 -0.01
CA ARG A 547 -21.99 15.14 0.47
C ARG A 547 -22.08 15.06 2.00
N ILE A 548 -22.72 14.01 2.49
CA ILE A 548 -22.78 13.69 3.93
C ILE A 548 -21.39 13.45 4.53
N GLN A 549 -20.47 12.93 3.72
CA GLN A 549 -19.08 12.70 4.04
C GLN A 549 -18.27 13.09 2.80
N ALA A 550 -17.30 13.98 2.96
CA ALA A 550 -16.40 14.35 1.86
C ALA A 550 -15.65 13.11 1.36
N PHE A 551 -15.38 13.08 0.06
CA PHE A 551 -14.67 11.99 -0.59
C PHE A 551 -13.60 12.56 -1.53
N GLU A 552 -12.33 12.32 -1.19
CA GLU A 552 -11.18 12.97 -1.84
C GLU A 552 -10.34 12.01 -2.68
N SER A 553 -10.72 10.73 -2.78
CA SER A 553 -9.88 9.73 -3.44
C SER A 553 -9.59 10.03 -4.93
N PHE A 554 -10.46 10.77 -5.61
CA PHE A 554 -10.29 11.21 -7.00
C PHE A 554 -10.11 12.73 -7.13
N ASN A 555 -9.77 13.44 -6.05
CA ASN A 555 -9.44 14.86 -6.10
C ASN A 555 -7.98 15.01 -6.59
N PRO A 556 -7.73 15.57 -7.78
CA PRO A 556 -6.36 15.65 -8.31
C PRO A 556 -5.41 16.53 -7.48
N GLN A 557 -5.93 17.34 -6.55
CA GLN A 557 -5.11 18.12 -5.61
C GLN A 557 -4.32 17.24 -4.65
N ASP A 558 -4.86 16.05 -4.32
CA ASP A 558 -4.29 15.12 -3.33
C ASP A 558 -3.64 13.89 -3.99
N MET A 559 -3.66 13.84 -5.32
CA MET A 559 -3.17 12.70 -6.09
C MET A 559 -1.73 12.87 -6.55
N ASP A 560 -0.95 11.83 -6.31
CA ASP A 560 0.38 11.65 -6.88
C ASP A 560 0.29 11.21 -8.37
N ILE A 561 1.32 11.54 -9.16
CA ILE A 561 1.39 11.22 -10.59
C ILE A 561 1.72 9.74 -10.87
N SER A 562 2.23 9.01 -9.87
CA SER A 562 2.59 7.59 -9.96
C SER A 562 2.59 6.95 -8.58
N ILE A 563 2.67 5.62 -8.56
CA ILE A 563 3.03 4.88 -7.34
C ILE A 563 4.54 5.06 -7.11
N GLY A 564 4.88 6.04 -6.29
CA GLY A 564 6.24 6.38 -5.90
C GLY A 564 6.54 6.20 -4.41
N VAL A 565 5.56 5.86 -3.58
CA VAL A 565 5.67 5.74 -2.12
C VAL A 565 4.91 4.56 -1.57
#